data_AF-A0A6B2V1Y5-F1
#
_entry.id   AF-A0A6B2V1Y5-F1
#
_cell.length_a   1.000
_cell.length_b   1.000
_cell.length_c   1.000
_cell.angle_alpha   90.00
_cell.angle_beta   90.00
_cell.angle_gamma   90.00
#
_symmetry.space_group_name_H-M   'P 1'
#
loop_
_entity.id
_entity.type
_entity.pdbx_description
1 polymer ?
#
loop_
_entity_poly.entity_id
_entity_poly.type
_entity_poly.pdbx_seq_one_letter_code
_entity_poly.pdbx_strand_id
1 'polypeptide(L)' 'MVIDGAYAGYLHRNCRIWDVAAPACVLMESGGVHGDLSGRPLDFRDPLAKVDRVYEVILAADGAREPLASLSRRMGLSG' A
#
# COMPACT_ATOMS: atom_id res chain seq x y z
N MET A 1 9.61 8.23 -5.13
CA MET A 1 8.59 9.28 -4.91
C MET A 1 8.08 9.36 -3.47
N VAL A 2 7.40 8.34 -2.93
CA VAL A 2 6.94 8.39 -1.51
C VAL A 2 8.12 8.33 -0.54
N ILE A 3 9.05 7.38 -0.76
CA ILE A 3 10.28 7.23 0.03
C ILE A 3 11.15 8.50 0.00
N ASP A 4 11.22 9.16 -1.16
CA ASP A 4 11.98 10.41 -1.32
C ASP A 4 11.24 11.66 -0.77
N GLY A 5 10.04 11.48 -0.20
CA GLY A 5 9.21 12.57 0.32
C GLY A 5 8.54 13.46 -0.74
N ALA A 6 8.66 13.13 -2.02
CA ALA A 6 8.04 13.89 -3.11
C ALA A 6 6.51 13.72 -3.15
N TYR A 7 5.99 12.56 -2.74
CA TYR A 7 4.56 12.29 -2.60
C TYR A 7 4.21 11.80 -1.19
N ALA A 8 3.07 12.25 -0.66
CA ALA A 8 2.59 11.81 0.65
C ALA A 8 2.13 10.34 0.66
N GLY A 9 1.71 9.81 -0.49
CA GLY A 9 1.43 8.40 -0.64
C GLY A 9 1.04 7.99 -2.05
N TYR A 10 0.80 6.70 -2.21
CA TYR A 10 0.52 5.99 -3.44
C TYR A 10 -0.63 5.01 -3.19
N LEU A 11 -1.66 5.08 -4.02
CA LEU A 11 -2.81 4.18 -3.99
C LEU A 11 -2.92 3.47 -5.34
N HIS A 12 -3.02 2.15 -5.32
CA HIS A 12 -3.19 1.35 -6.53
C HIS A 12 -4.01 0.10 -6.28
N ARG A 13 -4.81 -0.33 -7.26
CA ARG A 13 -5.82 -1.40 -7.08
C ARG A 13 -5.54 -2.68 -7.84
N ASN A 14 -4.54 -2.66 -8.71
CA ASN A 14 -4.20 -3.80 -9.55
C ASN A 14 -2.71 -4.11 -9.48
N CYS A 15 -2.21 -4.40 -8.27
CA CYS A 15 -0.83 -4.80 -8.05
C CYS A 15 -0.71 -6.32 -7.86
N ARG A 16 0.44 -6.86 -8.24
CA ARG A 16 0.90 -8.20 -7.90
C ARG A 16 1.92 -8.15 -6.78
N ILE A 17 2.20 -9.30 -6.16
CA ILE A 17 3.12 -9.36 -5.00
C ILE A 17 4.49 -8.75 -5.31
N TRP A 18 5.01 -8.95 -6.52
CA TRP A 18 6.30 -8.38 -6.95
C TRP A 18 6.26 -6.86 -7.17
N ASP A 19 5.09 -6.27 -7.38
CA ASP A 19 4.96 -4.81 -7.50
C ASP A 19 5.01 -4.11 -6.14
N VAL A 20 4.70 -4.82 -5.05
CA VAL A 20 4.45 -4.21 -3.73
C VAL A 20 5.41 -4.68 -2.64
N ALA A 21 5.94 -5.90 -2.71
CA ALA A 21 6.76 -6.46 -1.64
C ALA A 21 8.07 -5.66 -1.45
N ALA A 22 8.79 -5.40 -2.54
CA ALA A 22 10.02 -4.62 -2.52
C ALA A 22 9.80 -3.17 -2.02
N PRO A 23 8.88 -2.37 -2.60
CA PRO A 23 8.67 -1.00 -2.14
C PRO A 23 8.09 -0.94 -0.72
N ALA A 24 7.27 -1.90 -0.28
CA ALA A 24 6.78 -1.94 1.10
C ALA A 24 7.92 -2.13 2.11
N CYS A 25 8.89 -3.00 1.80
CA CYS A 25 10.07 -3.20 2.64
C CYS A 25 10.87 -1.91 2.79
N VAL A 26 11.23 -1.25 1.67
CA VAL A 26 12.01 0.00 1.71
C VAL A 26 11.24 1.14 2.40
N LEU A 27 9.94 1.23 2.15
CA LEU A 27 9.10 2.25 2.76
C LEU A 27 9.08 2.14 4.29
N MET A 28 8.96 0.94 4.83
CA MET A 28 9.00 0.73 6.29
C MET A 28 10.31 1.18 6.91
N GLU A 29 11.45 0.93 6.25
CA GLU A 29 12.77 1.38 6.72
C GLU A 29 12.91 2.92 6.71
N SER A 30 12.14 3.60 5.87
CA SER A 30 12.02 5.07 5.86
C SER A 30 11.00 5.64 6.85
N GLY A 31 10.38 4.80 7.69
CA GLY A 31 9.33 5.22 8.63
C GLY A 31 7.96 5.43 7.98
N GLY A 32 7.77 4.98 6.74
CA GLY A 32 6.47 4.95 6.09
C GLY A 32 5.67 3.70 6.45
N VAL A 33 4.44 3.65 5.96
CA VAL A 33 3.46 2.60 6.28
C VAL A 33 2.84 2.04 5.00
N HIS A 34 2.49 0.76 5.06
CA HIS A 34 1.74 0.08 4.00
C HIS A 34 0.47 -0.59 4.54
N GLY A 35 -0.51 -0.77 3.67
CA GLY A 35 -1.71 -1.52 3.98
C GLY A 35 -2.63 -1.68 2.79
N ASP A 36 -3.67 -2.48 2.96
CA ASP A 36 -4.79 -2.53 2.02
C ASP A 36 -5.74 -1.33 2.20
N LEU A 37 -6.80 -1.26 1.39
CA LEU A 37 -7.80 -0.19 1.46
C LEU A 37 -8.62 -0.18 2.77
N SER A 38 -8.63 -1.30 3.50
CA SER A 38 -9.26 -1.41 4.82
C SER A 38 -8.30 -1.01 5.95
N GLY A 39 -7.05 -0.71 5.64
CA GLY A 39 -6.01 -0.40 6.61
C GLY A 39 -5.48 -1.64 7.32
N ARG A 40 -5.54 -2.83 6.72
CA ARG A 40 -4.81 -3.98 7.24
C ARG A 40 -3.41 -4.03 6.61
N PRO A 41 -2.36 -4.38 7.37
CA PRO A 41 -1.04 -4.61 6.80
C PRO A 41 -1.11 -5.67 5.69
N LEU A 42 -0.26 -5.50 4.67
CA LEU A 42 -0.16 -6.46 3.58
C LEU A 42 0.56 -7.72 4.08
N ASP A 43 0.06 -8.89 3.68
CA ASP A 43 0.67 -10.19 4.00
C ASP A 43 1.46 -10.73 2.80
N PHE A 44 2.77 -10.86 2.99
CA PHE A 44 3.73 -11.35 2.00
C PHE A 44 4.28 -12.74 2.30
N ARG A 45 3.78 -13.42 3.34
CA ARG A 45 4.18 -14.82 3.64
C ARG A 45 3.74 -15.74 2.51
N ASP A 46 4.41 -16.87 2.34
CA ASP A 46 4.11 -17.88 1.31
C ASP A 46 3.87 -17.28 -0.09
N PRO A 47 4.86 -16.57 -0.66
CA PRO A 47 4.67 -15.74 -1.86
C PRO A 47 4.24 -16.56 -3.09
N LEU A 48 4.71 -17.79 -3.22
CA LEU A 48 4.35 -18.69 -4.32
C LEU A 48 2.85 -19.05 -4.30
N ALA A 49 2.20 -19.03 -3.13
CA ALA A 49 0.75 -19.25 -3.03
C ALA A 49 -0.06 -17.99 -3.37
N LYS A 50 0.59 -16.86 -3.67
CA LYS A 50 -0.04 -15.54 -3.87
C LYS A 50 0.29 -14.92 -5.23
N VAL A 51 0.85 -15.67 -6.17
CA VAL A 51 1.23 -15.19 -7.51
C VAL A 51 0.04 -14.60 -8.28
N ASP A 52 -1.14 -15.22 -8.14
CA ASP A 52 -2.37 -14.78 -8.81
C ASP A 52 -3.20 -13.81 -7.98
N ARG A 53 -2.75 -13.46 -6.76
CA ARG A 53 -3.45 -12.49 -5.92
C ARG A 53 -3.29 -11.10 -6.51
N VAL A 54 -4.39 -10.35 -6.51
CA VAL A 54 -4.40 -8.91 -6.77
C VAL A 54 -4.39 -8.18 -5.43
N TYR A 55 -3.51 -7.20 -5.31
CA TYR A 55 -3.35 -6.34 -4.15
C TYR A 55 -3.90 -4.96 -4.47
N GLU A 56 -4.81 -4.49 -3.61
CA GLU A 56 -5.17 -3.09 -3.52
C GLU A 56 -4.41 -2.49 -2.34
N VAL A 57 -3.61 -1.46 -2.59
CA VAL A 57 -2.59 -0.99 -1.65
C VAL A 57 -2.65 0.51 -1.43
N ILE A 58 -2.30 0.90 -0.22
CA ILE A 58 -1.89 2.24 0.18
C ILE A 58 -0.45 2.12 0.69
N LEU A 59 0.47 2.85 0.05
CA LEU A 59 1.85 3.04 0.48
C LEU A 59 2.01 4.52 0.81
N ALA A 60 2.22 4.89 2.07
CA ALA A 60 2.15 6.28 2.50
C ALA A 60 3.22 6.64 3.52
N ALA A 61 3.54 7.93 3.60
CA ALA A 61 4.11 8.49 4.82
C ALA A 61 3.13 8.25 5.98
N ASP A 62 3.64 8.05 7.20
CA ASP A 62 2.84 7.65 8.37
C ASP A 62 1.58 8.54 8.56
N GLY A 63 1.75 9.86 8.57
CA GLY A 63 0.64 10.82 8.73
C GLY A 63 -0.34 10.92 7.54
N ALA A 64 -0.01 10.36 6.38
CA ALA A 64 -0.80 10.48 5.15
C ALA A 64 -1.74 9.29 4.90
N ARG A 65 -1.59 8.19 5.66
CA ARG A 65 -2.36 6.96 5.45
C ARG A 65 -3.87 7.14 5.66
N GLU A 66 -4.29 7.69 6.80
CA GLU A 66 -5.72 7.86 7.09
C GLU A 66 -6.40 8.85 6.13
N PRO A 67 -5.80 10.01 5.79
CA PRO A 67 -6.32 10.88 4.74
C PRO A 67 -6.55 10.15 3.40
N LEU A 68 -5.60 9.30 2.97
CA LEU A 68 -5.72 8.52 1.74
C LEU A 68 -6.79 7.42 1.83
N ALA A 69 -6.90 6.75 2.96
CA ALA A 69 -7.95 5.76 3.20
C ALA A 69 -9.34 6.40 3.26
N SER A 70 -9.46 7.59 3.84
CA SER A 70 -10.70 8.37 3.83
C SER A 70 -11.09 8.80 2.40
N LEU A 71 -10.10 9.25 1.62
CA LEU A 71 -10.31 9.60 0.21
C LEU A 71 -10.76 8.38 -0.61
N SER A 72 -10.15 7.21 -0.41
CA SER A 72 -10.52 5.99 -1.14
C SER A 72 -11.97 5.59 -0.88
N ARG A 73 -12.43 5.66 0.38
CA ARG A 73 -13.83 5.42 0.76
C ARG A 73 -14.77 6.43 0.10
N ARG A 74 -14.42 7.72 0.13
CA ARG A 74 -15.24 8.80 -0.47
C ARG A 74 -15.38 8.67 -1.98
N MET A 75 -14.36 8.14 -2.65
CA MET A 75 -14.36 7.90 -4.09
C MET A 75 -15.04 6.58 -4.49
N GLY A 76 -15.58 5.82 -3.52
CA GLY A 76 -16.18 4.51 -3.79
C GLY A 76 -15.17 3.46 -4.25
N LEU A 77 -13.90 3.62 -3.85
CA LEU A 77 -12.82 2.70 -4.21
C LEU A 77 -12.67 1.55 -3.20
N SER A 78 -13.27 1.69 -2.02
CA SER A 78 -13.33 0.67 -0.98
C SER A 78 -14.59 -0.18 -1.15
N GLY A 79 -14.42 -1.45 -1.53
CA GLY A 79 -15.49 -2.46 -1.57
C GLY A 79 -15.60 -3.26 -0.29
#